data_AF-A0A0Q7NEB6-F1
#
_entry.id   AF-A0A0Q7NEB6-F1
#
_cell.length_a   1.000
_cell.length_b   1.000
_cell.length_c   1.000
_cell.angle_alpha   90.00
_cell.angle_beta   90.00
_cell.angle_gamma   90.00
#
_symmetry.space_group_name_H-M   'P 1'
#
loop_
_entity.id
_entity.type
_entity.pdbx_description
1 polymer ?
#
loop_
_entity_poly.entity_id
_entity_poly.type
_entity_poly.pdbx_seq_one_letter_code
_entity_poly.pdbx_strand_id
1 'polypeptide(L)'
;MNEAQIDLAHTVALGLIDDEDHHAIQTIIDTEDPTLCTEFLRELRDTREALAQLASATPTPPPPSLRGRLLAALDSEDPPVAS
;
A
#
# COMPACT_ATOMS: atom_id res chain seq x y z
N MET A 1 17.80 -0.36 -9.19
CA MET A 1 16.94 -1.58 -9.24
C MET A 1 17.12 -2.34 -10.55
N ASN A 2 16.90 -3.66 -10.54
CA ASN A 2 16.76 -4.47 -11.76
C ASN A 2 15.28 -4.54 -12.22
N GLU A 3 15.04 -5.09 -13.41
CA GLU A 3 13.69 -5.18 -14.02
C GLU A 3 12.71 -5.98 -13.15
N ALA A 4 13.15 -7.12 -12.59
CA ALA A 4 12.32 -7.93 -11.70
C ALA A 4 11.88 -7.20 -10.43
N GLN A 5 12.73 -6.33 -9.87
CA GLN A 5 12.39 -5.51 -8.70
C GLN A 5 11.41 -4.39 -9.04
N ILE A 6 11.46 -3.87 -10.28
CA ILE A 6 10.49 -2.87 -10.76
C ILE A 6 9.13 -3.54 -10.96
N ASP A 7 9.10 -4.69 -11.63
CA ASP A 7 7.88 -5.48 -11.83
C ASP A 7 7.24 -5.87 -10.49
N LEU A 8 8.06 -6.31 -9.52
CA LEU A 8 7.59 -6.58 -8.16
C LEU A 8 6.98 -5.34 -7.51
N ALA A 9 7.59 -4.16 -7.62
CA ALA A 9 7.03 -2.93 -7.07
C ALA A 9 5.65 -2.61 -7.66
N HIS A 10 5.43 -2.84 -8.95
CA HIS A 10 4.14 -2.67 -9.61
C HIS A 10 3.11 -3.70 -9.17
N THR A 11 3.48 -4.98 -9.10
CA THR A 11 2.62 -6.07 -8.59
C THR A 11 2.15 -5.77 -7.16
N VAL A 12 3.06 -5.29 -6.31
CA VAL A 12 2.78 -4.85 -4.94
C VAL A 12 1.84 -3.64 -4.90
N ALA A 13 2.05 -2.66 -5.80
CA ALA A 13 1.19 -1.50 -5.89
C ALA A 13 -0.27 -1.87 -6.23
N LEU A 14 -0.45 -2.89 -7.08
CA LEU A 14 -1.74 -3.41 -7.51
C LEU A 14 -2.41 -4.32 -6.46
N GLY A 15 -1.69 -4.70 -5.39
CA GLY A 15 -2.19 -5.62 -4.38
C GLY A 15 -2.28 -7.07 -4.87
N LEU A 16 -1.55 -7.42 -5.92
CA LEU A 16 -1.52 -8.75 -6.54
C LEU A 16 -0.36 -9.59 -6.01
N ILE A 17 -0.12 -9.54 -4.70
CA ILE A 17 1.03 -10.20 -4.07
C ILE A 17 0.66 -11.60 -3.59
N ASP A 18 1.57 -12.54 -3.81
CA ASP A 18 1.55 -13.87 -3.18
C ASP A 18 2.63 -14.01 -2.09
N ASP A 19 2.74 -15.20 -1.52
CA ASP A 19 3.71 -15.48 -0.46
C ASP A 19 5.17 -15.38 -0.96
N GLU A 20 5.42 -15.64 -2.24
CA GLU A 20 6.75 -15.52 -2.86
C GLU A 20 7.13 -14.04 -3.00
N ASP A 21 6.19 -13.21 -3.46
CA ASP A 21 6.35 -11.76 -3.52
C ASP A 21 6.61 -11.16 -2.13
N HIS A 22 5.89 -11.63 -1.11
CA HIS A 22 6.12 -11.23 0.28
C HIS A 22 7.57 -11.48 0.72
N HIS A 23 8.12 -12.65 0.40
CA HIS A 23 9.51 -12.96 0.70
C HIS A 23 10.46 -12.06 -0.12
N ALA A 24 10.20 -11.82 -1.39
CA ALA A 24 11.04 -10.98 -2.24
C ALA A 24 11.10 -9.53 -1.72
N ILE A 25 9.97 -8.97 -1.27
CA ILE A 25 9.90 -7.65 -0.64
C ILE A 25 10.73 -7.62 0.65
N GLN A 26 10.60 -8.65 1.50
CA GLN A 26 11.34 -8.72 2.76
C GLN A 26 12.85 -8.73 2.50
N THR A 27 13.32 -9.48 1.50
CA THR A 27 14.73 -9.50 1.08
C THR A 27 15.24 -8.13 0.63
N ILE A 28 14.40 -7.32 -0.04
CA ILE A 28 14.74 -5.97 -0.48
C ILE A 28 14.81 -5.00 0.71
N ILE A 29 13.91 -5.16 1.69
CA ILE A 29 13.87 -4.33 2.90
C ILE A 29 15.05 -4.64 3.82
N ASP A 30 15.40 -5.92 3.98
CA ASP A 30 16.45 -6.38 4.89
C ASP A 30 17.86 -6.29 4.27
N THR A 31 17.96 -5.86 3.02
CA THR A 31 19.24 -5.69 2.31
C THR A 31 20.07 -4.55 2.93
N GLU A 32 21.39 -4.73 2.99
CA GLU A 32 22.35 -3.71 3.48
C GLU A 32 22.51 -2.50 2.53
N ASP A 33 21.86 -2.51 1.37
CA ASP A 33 21.82 -1.40 0.43
C ASP A 33 20.56 -0.52 0.64
N PRO A 34 20.66 0.59 1.39
CA PRO A 34 19.53 1.49 1.62
C PRO A 34 19.08 2.22 0.34
N THR A 35 19.93 2.30 -0.68
CA THR A 35 19.59 2.93 -1.96
C THR A 35 18.55 2.09 -2.68
N LEU A 36 18.76 0.78 -2.73
CA LEU A 36 17.83 -0.15 -3.36
C LEU A 36 16.44 -0.09 -2.70
N CYS A 37 16.38 -0.12 -1.37
CA CYS A 37 15.12 -0.03 -0.63
C CYS A 37 14.41 1.32 -0.92
N THR A 38 15.16 2.42 -0.95
CA THR A 38 14.61 3.75 -1.26
C THR A 38 14.07 3.83 -2.68
N GLU A 39 14.76 3.28 -3.67
CA GLU A 39 14.30 3.22 -5.06
C GLU A 39 13.03 2.37 -5.19
N PHE A 40 13.00 1.20 -4.55
CA PHE A 40 11.83 0.31 -4.57
C PHE A 40 10.59 0.98 -3.98
N LEU A 41 10.73 1.63 -2.81
CA LEU A 41 9.62 2.36 -2.18
C LEU A 41 9.15 3.56 -3.01
N ARG A 42 10.06 4.21 -3.74
CA ARG A 42 9.69 5.29 -4.67
C ARG A 42 8.81 4.75 -5.80
N GLU A 43 9.24 3.68 -6.47
CA GLU A 43 8.48 3.08 -7.57
C GLU A 43 7.09 2.62 -7.13
N LEU A 44 7.01 2.00 -5.94
CA LEU A 44 5.76 1.58 -5.32
C LEU A 44 4.82 2.78 -5.08
N ARG A 45 5.35 3.88 -4.55
CA ARG A 45 4.57 5.09 -4.27
C ARG A 45 4.07 5.72 -5.57
N ASP A 46 4.95 5.90 -6.55
CA ASP A 46 4.62 6.57 -7.79
C ASP A 46 3.52 5.79 -8.56
N THR A 47 3.56 4.46 -8.50
CA THR A 47 2.48 3.60 -9.03
C THR A 47 1.16 3.76 -8.28
N ARG A 48 1.19 3.79 -6.94
CA ARG A 48 0.00 4.02 -6.12
C ARG A 48 -0.62 5.40 -6.36
N GLU A 49 0.19 6.43 -6.60
CA GLU A 49 -0.29 7.76 -6.96
C GLU A 49 -1.02 7.75 -8.30
N ALA A 50 -0.49 7.06 -9.31
CA ALA A 50 -1.17 6.89 -10.59
C ALA A 50 -2.52 6.14 -10.44
N LEU A 51 -2.55 5.08 -9.63
CA LEU A 51 -3.79 4.34 -9.34
C LEU A 51 -4.81 5.19 -8.56
N ALA A 52 -4.36 6.05 -7.65
CA ALA A 52 -5.23 6.97 -6.92
C ALA A 52 -5.88 8.00 -7.86
N GLN A 53 -5.11 8.52 -8.84
CA GLN A 53 -5.67 9.37 -9.89
C GLN A 53 -6.71 8.61 -10.73
N LEU A 54 -6.42 7.36 -11.11
CA LEU A 54 -7.36 6.53 -11.85
C LEU A 54 -8.67 6.26 -11.08
N ALA A 55 -8.58 5.97 -9.77
CA ALA A 55 -9.74 5.70 -8.93
C ALA A 55 -10.74 6.86 -8.89
N SER A 56 -10.27 8.10 -9.08
CA SER A 56 -11.14 9.29 -9.14
C SER A 56 -12.09 9.27 -10.35
N ALA A 57 -11.79 8.50 -11.39
CA ALA A 57 -12.62 8.37 -12.59
C ALA A 57 -13.85 7.48 -12.39
N THR A 58 -13.85 6.59 -11.39
CA THR A 58 -14.93 5.61 -11.14
C THR A 58 -15.50 5.71 -9.73
N PRO A 59 -16.03 6.87 -9.32
CA PRO A 59 -16.59 7.02 -7.98
C PRO A 59 -17.86 6.19 -7.84
N THR A 60 -17.91 5.34 -6.82
CA THR A 60 -19.13 4.61 -6.43
C THR A 60 -19.61 5.13 -5.07
N PRO A 61 -20.82 5.72 -4.98
CA PRO A 61 -21.31 6.25 -3.72
C PRO A 61 -21.53 5.11 -2.70
N PRO A 62 -21.06 5.26 -1.45
CA PRO A 62 -21.26 4.24 -0.43
C PRO A 62 -22.71 4.22 0.09
N PRO A 63 -23.14 3.12 0.74
CA PRO A 63 -24.42 3.08 1.43
C PRO A 63 -24.52 4.18 2.51
N PRO A 64 -25.67 4.89 2.65
CA PRO A 64 -25.80 6.00 3.61
C PRO A 64 -25.52 5.62 5.07
N SER A 65 -25.81 4.37 5.45
CA SER A 65 -25.56 3.85 6.80
C SER A 65 -24.09 3.61 7.11
N LEU A 66 -23.21 3.53 6.10
CA LEU A 66 -21.79 3.23 6.28
C LEU A 66 -21.10 4.31 7.12
N ARG A 67 -21.37 5.59 6.84
CA ARG A 67 -20.76 6.71 7.56
C ARG A 67 -21.04 6.64 9.06
N GLY A 68 -22.30 6.38 9.45
CA GLY A 68 -22.69 6.27 10.86
C GLY A 68 -21.99 5.12 11.56
N ARG A 69 -21.88 3.96 10.90
CA ARG A 69 -21.17 2.79 11.45
C ARG A 69 -19.68 3.04 11.65
N LEU A 70 -19.02 3.73 10.72
CA LEU A 70 -17.60 4.07 10.83
C LEU A 70 -17.33 5.05 11.98
N LEU A 71 -18.16 6.09 12.13
CA LEU A 71 -18.01 7.06 13.21
C LEU A 71 -18.21 6.41 14.59
N ALA A 72 -19.24 5.58 14.73
CA ALA A 72 -19.47 4.84 15.98
C ALA A 72 -18.32 3.88 16.34
N ALA A 73 -17.68 3.27 15.32
CA ALA A 73 -16.52 2.42 15.54
C ALA A 73 -15.30 3.20 16.05
N LEU A 74 -15.02 4.38 15.47
CA LEU A 74 -13.94 5.27 15.92
C LEU A 74 -14.17 5.78 17.34
N ASP A 75 -15.41 6.10 17.71
CA ASP A 75 -15.75 6.53 19.07
C ASP A 75 -15.63 5.39 20.11
N SER A 76 -15.67 4.14 19.66
CA SER A 76 -15.56 2.93 20.51
C SER A 76 -14.13 2.44 20.68
N GLU A 77 -13.19 2.96 19.89
CA GLU A 77 -11.78 2.61 19.95
C GLU A 77 -11.12 3.51 21.01
N ASP A 78 -10.68 2.92 22.13
CA ASP A 78 -9.87 3.66 23.11
C ASP A 78 -8.65 4.26 22.38
N PRO A 79 -8.28 5.53 22.66
CA PRO A 79 -7.14 6.15 22.01
C PRO A 79 -5.92 5.25 22.18
N PRO A 80 -5.12 5.03 21.12
CA PRO A 80 -3.97 4.15 21.20
C PRO A 80 -3.11 4.62 22.36
N VAL A 81 -2.91 3.75 23.35
CA VAL A 81 -1.97 3.97 24.45
C VAL A 81 -0.60 4.15 23.80
N ALA A 82 -0.18 5.41 23.66
CA ALA A 82 1.17 5.74 23.24
C ALA A 82 2.14 5.06 24.22
N SER A 83 2.83 4.02 23.74
CA SER A 83 3.92 3.33 24.43
C SER A 83 5.24 3.76 23.82
#